data_AF-A0A9E0VM05-F1
#
_entry.id   AF-A0A9E0VM05-F1
#
_cell.length_a   1.000
_cell.length_b   1.000
_cell.length_c   1.000
_cell.angle_alpha   90.00
_cell.angle_beta   90.00
_cell.angle_gamma   90.00
#
_symmetry.space_group_name_H-M   'P 1'
#
loop_
_entity.id
_entity.type
_entity.pdbx_description
1 polymer ?
#
loop_
_entity_poly.entity_id
_entity_poly.type
_entity_poly.pdbx_seq_one_letter_code
_entity_poly.pdbx_strand_id
1 'polypeptide(L)'
;AKDLVARHLAEIKSELSAHEPNLNIVLERADLPAEVIDADTALKAVLAVYGCPNGVERMSDAMPGLVETSNNLAIVKSENGKIQIKCLMRSSVDSAKEILAQSLGSVFKLAGAEVEFTGGYPGWKPNMNSDILSTMKVVYTDLYGREPEVKAIHAGLECGILGGIYSNWDMISCGPTIRSPHSPDERVNIETVEKWWNYVVKVLEKAPVKK
;
A
#
# COMPACT_ATOMS: atom_id res chain seq x y z
N ALA A 1 25.99 23.58 11.14
CA ALA A 1 25.18 23.02 10.03
C ALA A 1 25.79 21.77 9.43
N LYS A 2 27.00 21.83 8.83
CA LYS A 2 27.67 20.65 8.26
C LYS A 2 27.85 19.50 9.26
N ASP A 3 28.36 19.78 10.45
CA ASP A 3 28.57 18.76 11.49
C ASP A 3 27.26 18.11 11.97
N LEU A 4 26.18 18.90 12.01
CA LEU A 4 24.85 18.43 12.36
C LEU A 4 24.32 17.42 11.33
N VAL A 5 24.43 17.75 10.04
CA VAL A 5 24.02 16.86 8.95
C VAL A 5 24.87 15.60 8.90
N ALA A 6 26.20 15.74 9.05
CA ALA A 6 27.13 14.61 9.05
C ALA A 6 26.83 13.63 10.19
N ARG A 7 26.55 14.16 11.39
CA ARG A 7 26.17 13.35 12.55
C ARG A 7 24.87 12.58 12.31
N HIS A 8 23.80 13.25 11.87
CA HIS A 8 22.53 12.58 11.61
C HIS A 8 22.60 11.58 10.45
N LEU A 9 23.36 11.87 9.39
CA LEU A 9 23.58 10.91 8.32
C LEU A 9 24.25 9.63 8.83
N ALA A 10 25.26 9.76 9.70
CA ALA A 10 25.93 8.60 10.28
C ALA A 10 24.99 7.76 11.17
N GLU A 11 24.18 8.43 12.01
CA GLU A 11 23.16 7.79 12.84
C GLU A 11 22.15 7.01 11.98
N ILE A 12 21.52 7.68 11.01
CA ILE A 12 20.49 7.08 10.14
C ILE A 12 21.06 5.95 9.27
N LYS A 13 22.27 6.11 8.72
CA LYS A 13 22.94 5.04 7.96
C LYS A 13 23.20 3.81 8.83
N SER A 14 23.61 4.01 10.08
CA SER A 14 23.82 2.90 11.00
C SER A 14 22.52 2.16 11.27
N GLU A 15 21.46 2.90 11.60
CA GLU A 15 20.14 2.36 11.91
C GLU A 15 19.51 1.59 10.74
N LEU A 16 19.62 2.13 9.52
CA LEU A 16 18.94 1.59 8.33
C LEU A 16 19.84 0.73 7.44
N SER A 17 21.10 0.50 7.83
CA SER A 17 22.12 -0.19 7.01
C SER A 17 21.68 -1.51 6.39
N ALA A 18 20.84 -2.29 7.09
CA ALA A 18 20.34 -3.57 6.61
C ALA A 18 19.34 -3.47 5.44
N HIS A 19 18.63 -2.35 5.31
CA HIS A 19 17.54 -2.16 4.36
C HIS A 19 17.78 -1.03 3.36
N GLU A 20 18.54 0.00 3.73
CA GLU A 20 18.83 1.19 2.93
C GLU A 20 20.35 1.38 2.74
N PRO A 21 21.05 0.41 2.12
CA PRO A 21 22.52 0.45 2.00
C PRO A 21 23.02 1.64 1.16
N ASN A 22 22.14 2.20 0.31
CA ASN A 22 22.44 3.30 -0.59
C ASN A 22 21.97 4.66 -0.06
N LEU A 23 21.49 4.74 1.19
CA LEU A 23 21.02 6.00 1.78
C LEU A 23 22.10 7.07 1.72
N ASN A 24 21.73 8.29 1.33
CA ASN A 24 22.66 9.41 1.29
C ASN A 24 21.93 10.72 1.60
N ILE A 25 22.54 11.57 2.41
CA ILE A 25 22.06 12.93 2.70
C ILE A 25 23.19 13.89 2.37
N VAL A 26 22.90 14.88 1.52
CA VAL A 26 23.88 15.89 1.10
C VAL A 26 23.46 17.27 1.59
N LEU A 27 24.46 18.11 1.87
CA LEU A 27 24.25 19.52 2.17
C LEU A 27 25.02 20.35 1.13
N GLU A 28 24.28 20.94 0.22
CA GLU A 28 24.84 21.71 -0.89
C GLU A 28 24.49 23.20 -0.73
N ARG A 29 25.35 24.07 -1.27
CA ARG A 29 25.00 25.48 -1.36
C ARG A 29 23.99 25.66 -2.49
N ALA A 30 22.98 26.47 -2.24
CA ALA A 30 22.00 26.89 -3.23
C ALA A 30 21.93 28.42 -3.27
N ASP A 31 21.51 28.97 -4.40
CA ASP A 31 21.23 30.39 -4.53
C ASP A 31 20.01 30.76 -3.68
N LEU A 32 20.03 31.97 -3.12
CA LEU A 32 18.90 32.51 -2.38
C LEU A 32 17.74 32.79 -3.36
N PRO A 33 16.57 32.14 -3.22
CA PRO A 33 15.43 32.46 -4.06
C PRO A 33 14.90 33.88 -3.78
N ALA A 34 14.15 34.44 -4.72
CA ALA A 34 13.51 35.74 -4.55
C ALA A 34 12.48 35.76 -3.41
N GLU A 35 11.83 34.63 -3.18
CA GLU A 35 10.82 34.44 -2.15
C GLU A 35 11.08 33.16 -1.36
N VAL A 36 10.73 33.17 -0.09
CA VAL A 36 10.83 32.02 0.81
C VAL A 36 9.51 31.81 1.53
N ILE A 37 9.24 30.58 1.95
CA ILE A 37 8.09 30.26 2.82
C ILE A 37 8.32 30.98 4.15
N ASP A 38 7.30 31.63 4.68
CA ASP A 38 7.40 32.30 5.97
C ASP A 38 7.70 31.28 7.09
N ALA A 39 8.34 31.76 8.16
CA ALA A 39 8.87 30.88 9.19
C ALA A 39 7.80 30.08 9.94
N ASP A 40 6.60 30.64 10.14
CA ASP A 40 5.51 29.97 10.85
C ASP A 40 4.92 28.84 9.99
N THR A 41 4.63 29.13 8.71
CA THR A 41 4.16 28.12 7.75
C THR A 41 5.20 27.01 7.55
N ALA A 42 6.48 27.36 7.40
CA ALA A 42 7.55 26.37 7.24
C ALA A 42 7.65 25.45 8.46
N LEU A 43 7.60 26.00 9.67
CA LEU A 43 7.65 25.22 10.90
C LEU A 43 6.43 24.30 11.03
N LYS A 44 5.21 24.83 10.78
CA LYS A 44 3.97 24.04 10.80
C LYS A 44 4.00 22.88 9.80
N ALA A 45 4.51 23.11 8.59
CA ALA A 45 4.65 22.06 7.59
C ALA A 45 5.62 20.97 8.03
N VAL A 46 6.78 21.33 8.58
CA VAL A 46 7.76 20.36 9.11
C VAL A 46 7.16 19.55 10.25
N LEU A 47 6.49 20.21 11.21
CA LEU A 47 5.85 19.54 12.34
C LEU A 47 4.70 18.63 11.90
N ALA A 48 3.92 19.03 10.90
CA ALA A 48 2.84 18.22 10.35
C ALA A 48 3.38 16.96 9.65
N VAL A 49 4.43 17.09 8.84
CA VAL A 49 5.09 15.93 8.21
C VAL A 49 5.68 15.01 9.27
N TYR A 50 6.33 15.56 10.30
CA TYR A 50 6.91 14.78 11.39
C TYR A 50 5.84 14.07 12.24
N GLY A 51 4.71 14.73 12.50
CA GLY A 51 3.61 14.18 13.28
C GLY A 51 2.66 13.27 12.50
N CYS A 52 2.77 13.21 11.17
CA CYS A 52 1.91 12.40 10.31
C CYS A 52 2.27 10.91 10.45
N PRO A 53 1.34 10.04 10.89
CA PRO A 53 1.57 8.60 10.92
C PRO A 53 1.98 8.07 9.54
N ASN A 54 3.04 7.27 9.48
CA ASN A 54 3.54 6.69 8.23
C ASN A 54 4.03 5.25 8.45
N GLY A 55 3.71 4.36 7.52
CA GLY A 55 4.00 2.94 7.60
C GLY A 55 2.83 2.13 8.16
N VAL A 56 3.15 1.00 8.79
CA VAL A 56 2.18 0.07 9.36
C VAL A 56 1.57 0.66 10.62
N GLU A 57 0.24 0.82 10.62
CA GLU A 57 -0.54 1.21 11.81
C GLU A 57 -0.90 -0.04 12.63
N ARG A 58 -1.34 -1.10 11.95
CA ARG A 58 -1.85 -2.31 12.60
C ARG A 58 -1.65 -3.57 11.77
N MET A 59 -1.25 -4.64 12.43
CA MET A 59 -1.25 -6.00 11.87
C MET A 59 -2.60 -6.69 12.10
N SER A 60 -2.99 -7.57 11.18
CA SER A 60 -4.24 -8.32 11.23
C SER A 60 -4.19 -9.42 12.30
N ASP A 61 -5.17 -9.46 13.21
CA ASP A 61 -5.35 -10.59 14.13
C ASP A 61 -5.93 -11.82 13.41
N ALA A 62 -6.68 -11.60 12.33
CA ALA A 62 -7.34 -12.66 11.59
C ALA A 62 -6.39 -13.43 10.67
N MET A 63 -5.24 -12.84 10.32
CA MET A 63 -4.23 -13.46 9.45
C MET A 63 -2.82 -13.03 9.88
N PRO A 64 -2.08 -13.89 10.61
CA PRO A 64 -0.73 -13.60 11.06
C PRO A 64 0.19 -13.16 9.92
N GLY A 65 0.95 -12.09 10.14
CA GLY A 65 1.89 -11.53 9.16
C GLY A 65 1.26 -10.62 8.10
N LEU A 66 -0.07 -10.47 8.07
CA LEU A 66 -0.74 -9.52 7.16
C LEU A 66 -0.85 -8.14 7.82
N VAL A 67 -0.42 -7.10 7.11
CA VAL A 67 -0.73 -5.71 7.48
C VAL A 67 -2.23 -5.48 7.29
N GLU A 68 -2.93 -5.04 8.32
CA GLU A 68 -4.34 -4.67 8.23
C GLU A 68 -4.48 -3.23 7.75
N THR A 69 -3.84 -2.29 8.45
CA THR A 69 -3.99 -0.85 8.24
C THR A 69 -2.62 -0.18 8.11
N SER A 70 -2.46 0.72 7.15
CA SER A 70 -1.23 1.49 6.94
C SER A 70 -1.49 2.86 6.31
N ASN A 71 -0.49 3.74 6.39
CA ASN A 71 -0.42 4.98 5.62
C ASN A 71 0.92 5.08 4.87
N ASN A 72 0.89 5.73 3.71
CA ASN A 72 2.09 6.13 2.99
C ASN A 72 2.04 7.63 2.67
N LEU A 73 2.85 8.44 3.33
CA LEU A 73 3.12 9.83 2.99
C LEU A 73 4.03 9.87 1.77
N ALA A 74 3.43 9.96 0.59
CA ALA A 74 4.10 9.69 -0.67
C ALA A 74 4.74 10.93 -1.31
N ILE A 75 4.09 12.09 -1.17
CA ILE A 75 4.49 13.32 -1.87
C ILE A 75 4.42 14.49 -0.89
N VAL A 76 5.53 15.23 -0.79
CA VAL A 76 5.58 16.58 -0.22
C VAL A 76 6.09 17.50 -1.30
N LYS A 77 5.28 18.48 -1.72
CA LYS A 77 5.60 19.37 -2.83
C LYS A 77 5.30 20.80 -2.45
N SER A 78 6.25 21.70 -2.67
CA SER A 78 6.05 23.15 -2.54
C SER A 78 6.13 23.78 -3.92
N GLU A 79 5.02 24.30 -4.41
CA GLU A 79 4.95 24.99 -5.70
C GLU A 79 3.76 25.95 -5.75
N ASN A 80 3.85 27.01 -6.57
CA ASN A 80 2.74 27.93 -6.84
C ASN A 80 2.08 28.50 -5.57
N GLY A 81 2.90 28.84 -4.56
CA GLY A 81 2.44 29.39 -3.28
C GLY A 81 1.69 28.40 -2.39
N LYS A 82 1.80 27.08 -2.64
CA LYS A 82 1.13 26.04 -1.85
C LYS A 82 2.08 24.91 -1.48
N ILE A 83 1.90 24.36 -0.29
CA ILE A 83 2.50 23.11 0.14
C ILE A 83 1.43 22.03 0.00
N GLN A 84 1.69 21.03 -0.83
CA GLN A 84 0.82 19.87 -1.03
C GLN A 84 1.46 18.64 -0.41
N ILE A 85 0.70 17.94 0.42
CA ILE A 85 1.09 16.68 1.04
C ILE A 85 0.07 15.63 0.62
N LYS A 86 0.53 14.52 0.02
CA LYS A 86 -0.34 13.43 -0.41
C LYS A 86 0.01 12.16 0.35
N CYS A 87 -1.01 11.63 1.01
CA CYS A 87 -0.95 10.37 1.73
C CYS A 87 -1.85 9.33 1.05
N LEU A 88 -1.47 8.06 1.10
CA LEU A 88 -2.30 6.94 0.68
C LEU A 88 -2.52 5.99 1.84
N MET A 89 -3.73 6.04 2.40
CA MET A 89 -4.16 5.14 3.46
C MET A 89 -4.68 3.84 2.85
N ARG A 90 -4.44 2.74 3.55
CA ARG A 90 -4.96 1.43 3.19
C ARG A 90 -5.48 0.73 4.43
N SER A 91 -6.62 0.05 4.30
CA SER A 91 -7.03 -0.95 5.28
C SER A 91 -7.87 -2.05 4.63
N SER A 92 -7.76 -3.27 5.14
CA SER A 92 -8.74 -4.33 4.86
C SER A 92 -10.03 -4.19 5.69
N VAL A 93 -10.07 -3.27 6.65
CA VAL A 93 -11.21 -2.96 7.50
C VAL A 93 -11.60 -1.49 7.34
N ASP A 94 -12.79 -1.22 6.79
CA ASP A 94 -13.19 0.15 6.43
C ASP A 94 -13.29 1.08 7.64
N SER A 95 -13.81 0.60 8.78
CA SER A 95 -13.86 1.41 10.00
C SER A 95 -12.48 1.80 10.53
N ALA A 96 -11.47 0.93 10.38
CA ALA A 96 -10.10 1.24 10.77
C ALA A 96 -9.47 2.30 9.84
N LYS A 97 -9.78 2.23 8.53
CA LYS A 97 -9.36 3.26 7.55
C LYS A 97 -9.97 4.62 7.87
N GLU A 98 -11.23 4.67 8.27
CA GLU A 98 -11.91 5.90 8.67
C GLU A 98 -11.28 6.52 9.91
N ILE A 99 -10.95 5.71 10.93
CA ILE A 99 -10.25 6.18 12.13
C ILE A 99 -8.87 6.76 11.76
N LEU A 100 -8.11 6.07 10.92
CA LEU A 100 -6.82 6.54 10.43
C LEU A 100 -6.95 7.87 9.66
N ALA A 101 -7.98 8.01 8.82
CA ALA A 101 -8.27 9.25 8.11
C ALA A 101 -8.55 10.41 9.08
N GLN A 102 -9.35 10.20 10.12
CA GLN A 102 -9.59 11.23 11.13
C GLN A 102 -8.31 11.61 11.90
N SER A 103 -7.48 10.62 12.24
CA SER A 103 -6.19 10.87 12.91
C SER A 103 -5.26 11.72 12.04
N LEU A 104 -5.02 11.31 10.79
CA LEU A 104 -4.20 12.05 9.83
C LEU A 104 -4.76 13.45 9.58
N GLY A 105 -6.06 13.56 9.34
CA GLY A 105 -6.72 14.84 9.12
C GLY A 105 -6.60 15.78 10.32
N SER A 106 -6.58 15.25 11.54
CA SER A 106 -6.41 16.06 12.75
C SER A 106 -5.01 16.67 12.82
N VAL A 107 -3.95 15.92 12.49
CA VAL A 107 -2.57 16.43 12.45
C VAL A 107 -2.45 17.62 11.49
N PHE A 108 -2.97 17.51 10.28
CA PHE A 108 -2.87 18.57 9.28
C PHE A 108 -3.78 19.76 9.57
N LYS A 109 -4.98 19.54 10.14
CA LYS A 109 -5.86 20.63 10.59
C LYS A 109 -5.23 21.45 11.72
N LEU A 110 -4.55 20.80 12.67
CA LEU A 110 -3.80 21.50 13.72
C LEU A 110 -2.66 22.36 13.17
N ALA A 111 -2.07 21.97 12.04
CA ALA A 111 -1.10 22.77 11.30
C ALA A 111 -1.72 23.89 10.44
N GLY A 112 -3.05 24.04 10.45
CA GLY A 112 -3.78 25.04 9.67
C GLY A 112 -4.01 24.68 8.21
N ALA A 113 -3.81 23.42 7.81
CA ALA A 113 -4.04 22.97 6.44
C ALA A 113 -5.51 22.60 6.18
N GLU A 114 -5.93 22.79 4.93
CA GLU A 114 -7.15 22.17 4.40
C GLU A 114 -6.88 20.69 4.12
N VAL A 115 -7.83 19.82 4.50
CA VAL A 115 -7.70 18.37 4.33
C VAL A 115 -8.89 17.85 3.55
N GLU A 116 -8.60 17.14 2.46
CA GLU A 116 -9.59 16.48 1.61
C GLU A 116 -9.28 14.98 1.53
N PHE A 117 -10.31 14.15 1.64
CA PHE A 117 -10.21 12.70 1.44
C PHE A 117 -10.96 12.33 0.17
N THR A 118 -10.27 11.71 -0.79
CA THR A 118 -10.83 11.31 -2.07
C THR A 118 -10.39 9.91 -2.45
N GLY A 119 -11.03 9.30 -3.45
CA GLY A 119 -10.63 8.00 -4.00
C GLY A 119 -10.81 6.82 -3.05
N GLY A 120 -11.70 6.93 -2.07
CA GLY A 120 -12.02 5.84 -1.15
C GLY A 120 -12.62 4.64 -1.90
N TYR A 121 -12.10 3.44 -1.60
CA TYR A 121 -12.64 2.17 -2.08
C TYR A 121 -12.68 1.15 -0.93
N PRO A 122 -13.64 0.21 -0.92
CA PRO A 122 -13.80 -0.77 0.16
C PRO A 122 -12.67 -1.82 0.16
N GLY A 123 -12.39 -2.36 1.34
CA GLY A 123 -11.54 -3.55 1.47
C GLY A 123 -12.21 -4.82 0.93
N TRP A 124 -11.41 -5.85 0.66
CA TRP A 124 -11.91 -7.18 0.33
C TRP A 124 -11.51 -8.17 1.44
N LYS A 125 -12.46 -8.49 2.33
CA LYS A 125 -12.22 -9.41 3.45
C LYS A 125 -12.14 -10.86 2.93
N PRO A 126 -11.09 -11.62 3.28
CA PRO A 126 -10.99 -13.03 2.89
C PRO A 126 -12.16 -13.88 3.41
N ASN A 127 -12.70 -14.75 2.56
CA ASN A 127 -13.70 -15.76 2.92
C ASN A 127 -13.13 -17.18 2.73
N MET A 128 -12.73 -17.82 3.83
CA MET A 128 -12.14 -19.17 3.79
C MET A 128 -13.18 -20.27 3.52
N ASN A 129 -14.48 -19.97 3.62
CA ASN A 129 -15.58 -20.90 3.33
C ASN A 129 -16.10 -20.76 1.88
N SER A 130 -15.32 -20.15 0.99
CA SER A 130 -15.65 -19.95 -0.41
C SER A 130 -15.65 -21.29 -1.19
N ASP A 131 -16.71 -21.53 -1.97
CA ASP A 131 -16.85 -22.73 -2.79
C ASP A 131 -15.86 -22.66 -3.97
N ILE A 132 -15.68 -21.49 -4.59
CA ILE A 132 -14.70 -21.30 -5.66
C ILE A 132 -13.27 -21.45 -5.14
N LEU A 133 -12.96 -20.96 -3.94
CA LEU A 133 -11.64 -21.16 -3.31
C LEU A 133 -11.34 -22.65 -3.14
N SER A 134 -12.30 -23.42 -2.62
CA SER A 134 -12.16 -24.87 -2.44
C SER A 134 -11.92 -25.58 -3.77
N THR A 135 -12.67 -25.23 -4.81
CA THR A 135 -12.53 -25.78 -6.17
C THR A 135 -11.15 -25.47 -6.76
N MET A 136 -10.71 -24.22 -6.65
CA MET A 136 -9.41 -23.76 -7.11
C MET A 136 -8.26 -24.50 -6.43
N LYS A 137 -8.32 -24.70 -5.11
CA LYS A 137 -7.30 -25.49 -4.39
C LYS A 137 -7.15 -26.90 -4.96
N VAL A 138 -8.26 -27.61 -5.16
CA VAL A 138 -8.26 -28.97 -5.72
C VAL A 138 -7.66 -28.99 -7.11
N VAL A 139 -8.14 -28.11 -8.00
CA VAL A 139 -7.67 -28.06 -9.40
C VAL A 139 -6.17 -27.75 -9.47
N TYR A 140 -5.65 -26.85 -8.63
CA TYR A 140 -4.22 -26.54 -8.62
C TYR A 140 -3.38 -27.74 -8.16
N THR A 141 -3.83 -28.43 -7.10
CA THR A 141 -3.17 -29.65 -6.61
C THR A 141 -3.17 -30.75 -7.65
N ASP A 142 -4.27 -30.95 -8.37
CA ASP A 142 -4.38 -31.96 -9.44
C ASP A 142 -3.44 -31.65 -10.61
N LEU A 143 -3.33 -30.39 -11.03
CA LEU A 143 -2.48 -29.99 -12.15
C LEU A 143 -0.98 -29.98 -11.80
N TYR A 144 -0.62 -29.60 -10.58
CA TYR A 144 0.76 -29.26 -10.22
C TYR A 144 1.33 -30.07 -9.06
N GLY A 145 0.58 -31.01 -8.51
CA GLY A 145 1.04 -31.95 -7.47
C GLY A 145 1.35 -31.31 -6.12
N ARG A 146 0.87 -30.09 -5.86
CA ARG A 146 1.10 -29.35 -4.62
C ARG A 146 -0.07 -28.40 -4.31
N GLU A 147 -0.32 -28.14 -3.04
CA GLU A 147 -1.33 -27.15 -2.66
C GLU A 147 -0.89 -25.72 -3.04
N PRO A 148 -1.80 -24.87 -3.53
CA PRO A 148 -1.52 -23.46 -3.74
C PRO A 148 -1.48 -22.72 -2.40
N GLU A 149 -0.65 -21.68 -2.32
CA GLU A 149 -0.66 -20.76 -1.19
C GLU A 149 -1.89 -19.84 -1.27
N VAL A 150 -2.72 -19.85 -0.23
CA VAL A 150 -3.85 -18.91 -0.09
C VAL A 150 -3.36 -17.70 0.70
N LYS A 151 -3.40 -16.51 0.08
CA LYS A 151 -2.91 -15.27 0.69
C LYS A 151 -3.92 -14.14 0.56
N ALA A 152 -3.89 -13.24 1.53
CA ALA A 152 -4.38 -11.88 1.35
C ALA A 152 -3.19 -10.96 1.06
N ILE A 153 -3.43 -9.87 0.33
CA ILE A 153 -2.40 -8.88 0.02
C ILE A 153 -2.79 -7.54 0.63
N HIS A 154 -1.81 -6.80 1.14
CA HIS A 154 -2.01 -5.41 1.58
C HIS A 154 -1.89 -4.47 0.38
N ALA A 155 -2.83 -4.60 -0.56
CA ALA A 155 -2.94 -3.79 -1.77
C ALA A 155 -4.41 -3.58 -2.15
N GLY A 156 -4.67 -2.72 -3.13
CA GLY A 156 -6.01 -2.57 -3.70
C GLY A 156 -6.25 -3.59 -4.81
N LEU A 157 -7.39 -4.29 -4.75
CA LEU A 157 -7.92 -5.11 -5.84
C LEU A 157 -9.36 -4.67 -6.12
N GLU A 158 -9.76 -4.68 -7.38
CA GLU A 158 -11.13 -4.36 -7.78
C GLU A 158 -12.17 -5.33 -7.16
N CYS A 159 -11.76 -6.52 -6.71
CA CYS A 159 -12.61 -7.44 -5.94
C CYS A 159 -13.27 -6.76 -4.72
N GLY A 160 -12.61 -5.78 -4.09
CA GLY A 160 -13.25 -5.00 -3.01
C GLY A 160 -14.44 -4.21 -3.52
N ILE A 161 -14.26 -3.48 -4.63
CA ILE A 161 -15.30 -2.67 -5.27
C ILE A 161 -16.45 -3.56 -5.76
N LEU A 162 -16.11 -4.64 -6.49
CA LEU A 162 -17.08 -5.59 -7.04
C LEU A 162 -17.89 -6.26 -5.93
N GLY A 163 -17.24 -6.71 -4.84
CA GLY A 163 -17.92 -7.34 -3.70
C GLY A 163 -18.78 -6.37 -2.88
N GLY A 164 -18.42 -5.08 -2.86
CA GLY A 164 -19.25 -4.05 -2.25
C GLY A 164 -20.57 -3.83 -3.00
N ILE A 165 -20.57 -3.97 -4.32
CA ILE A 165 -21.77 -3.85 -5.17
C ILE A 165 -22.54 -5.17 -5.24
N TYR A 166 -21.84 -6.28 -5.46
CA TYR A 166 -22.39 -7.62 -5.62
C TYR A 166 -22.05 -8.49 -4.42
N SER A 167 -22.69 -8.21 -3.29
CA SER A 167 -22.39 -8.84 -1.99
C SER A 167 -22.62 -10.36 -1.94
N ASN A 168 -23.35 -10.91 -2.91
CA ASN A 168 -23.63 -12.34 -3.03
C ASN A 168 -22.65 -13.09 -3.95
N TRP A 169 -21.66 -12.42 -4.55
CA TRP A 169 -20.67 -13.09 -5.40
C TRP A 169 -19.65 -13.87 -4.57
N ASP A 170 -19.39 -15.10 -4.98
CA ASP A 170 -18.24 -15.87 -4.53
C ASP A 170 -17.06 -15.59 -5.47
N MET A 171 -16.02 -14.95 -4.95
CA MET A 171 -14.95 -14.35 -5.76
C MET A 171 -13.58 -14.84 -5.36
N ILE A 172 -12.67 -14.83 -6.32
CA ILE A 172 -11.27 -15.17 -6.12
C ILE A 172 -10.40 -14.38 -7.10
N SER A 173 -9.15 -14.12 -6.70
CA SER A 173 -8.14 -13.48 -7.54
C SER A 173 -6.97 -14.43 -7.72
N CYS A 174 -6.50 -14.59 -8.95
CA CYS A 174 -5.32 -15.37 -9.30
C CYS A 174 -4.69 -14.80 -10.57
N GLY A 175 -3.38 -15.02 -10.75
CA GLY A 175 -2.64 -14.47 -11.88
C GLY A 175 -1.26 -15.12 -12.06
N PRO A 176 -0.59 -14.83 -13.19
CA PRO A 176 0.80 -15.22 -13.39
C PRO A 176 1.74 -14.41 -12.48
N THR A 177 3.02 -14.79 -12.46
CA THR A 177 4.04 -14.05 -11.71
C THR A 177 4.45 -12.80 -12.49
N ILE A 178 4.14 -11.63 -11.93
CA ILE A 178 4.57 -10.32 -12.39
C ILE A 178 5.51 -9.72 -11.34
N ARG A 179 6.61 -9.10 -11.78
CA ARG A 179 7.58 -8.44 -10.89
C ARG A 179 7.69 -6.95 -11.23
N SER A 180 7.84 -6.14 -10.18
CA SER A 180 7.95 -4.68 -10.27
C SER A 180 6.81 -4.00 -11.03
N PRO A 181 5.52 -4.38 -10.83
CA PRO A 181 4.44 -3.68 -11.50
C PRO A 181 4.44 -2.20 -11.12
N HIS A 182 4.05 -1.33 -12.06
CA HIS A 182 4.06 0.13 -11.92
C HIS A 182 5.45 0.79 -11.91
N SER A 183 6.51 0.06 -12.25
CA SER A 183 7.83 0.66 -12.53
C SER A 183 8.26 0.38 -13.97
N PRO A 184 9.22 1.15 -14.51
CA PRO A 184 9.84 0.82 -15.80
C PRO A 184 10.51 -0.57 -15.85
N ASP A 185 10.72 -1.22 -14.70
CA ASP A 185 11.28 -2.57 -14.60
C ASP A 185 10.22 -3.68 -14.62
N GLU A 186 8.95 -3.31 -14.88
CA GLU A 186 7.83 -4.24 -14.93
C GLU A 186 8.07 -5.38 -15.93
N ARG A 187 7.87 -6.61 -15.46
CA ARG A 187 8.07 -7.81 -16.27
C ARG A 187 7.22 -8.97 -15.81
N VAL A 188 6.78 -9.79 -16.78
CA VAL A 188 6.00 -11.01 -16.55
C VAL A 188 6.85 -12.26 -16.80
N ASN A 189 6.71 -13.27 -15.94
CA ASN A 189 7.34 -14.57 -16.17
C ASN A 189 6.49 -15.40 -17.14
N ILE A 190 7.00 -15.60 -18.36
CA ILE A 190 6.32 -16.29 -19.47
C ILE A 190 5.86 -17.71 -19.08
N GLU A 191 6.70 -18.51 -18.42
CA GLU A 191 6.35 -19.88 -18.01
C GLU A 191 5.13 -19.90 -17.08
N THR A 192 5.00 -18.88 -16.22
CA THR A 192 3.87 -18.80 -15.29
C THR A 192 2.58 -18.33 -15.96
N VAL A 193 2.64 -17.71 -17.14
CA VAL A 193 1.47 -17.35 -17.94
C VAL A 193 0.78 -18.61 -18.46
N GLU A 194 1.53 -19.57 -19.00
CA GLU A 194 0.98 -20.84 -19.47
C GLU A 194 0.38 -21.65 -18.32
N LYS A 195 1.08 -21.74 -17.17
CA LYS A 195 0.53 -22.39 -15.97
C LYS A 195 -0.76 -21.73 -15.49
N TRP A 196 -0.81 -20.40 -15.46
CA TRP A 196 -2.02 -19.69 -15.08
C TRP A 196 -3.17 -19.94 -16.07
N TRP A 197 -2.88 -19.92 -17.38
CA TRP A 197 -3.88 -20.20 -18.41
C TRP A 197 -4.49 -21.60 -18.26
N ASN A 198 -3.65 -22.64 -18.17
CA ASN A 198 -4.09 -24.02 -18.00
C ASN A 198 -4.92 -24.19 -16.71
N TYR A 199 -4.53 -23.47 -15.66
CA TYR A 199 -5.25 -23.49 -14.39
C TYR A 199 -6.64 -22.87 -14.51
N VAL A 200 -6.77 -21.69 -15.10
CA VAL A 200 -8.07 -21.02 -15.28
C VAL A 200 -9.00 -21.87 -16.16
N VAL A 201 -8.49 -22.41 -17.28
CA VAL A 201 -9.28 -23.30 -18.15
C VAL A 201 -9.80 -24.49 -17.36
N LYS A 202 -8.94 -25.13 -16.55
CA LYS A 202 -9.35 -26.30 -15.78
C LYS A 202 -10.36 -25.98 -14.67
N VAL A 203 -10.24 -24.80 -14.04
CA VAL A 203 -11.21 -24.31 -13.05
C VAL A 203 -12.57 -24.07 -13.71
N LEU A 204 -12.61 -23.53 -14.93
CA LEU A 204 -13.86 -23.32 -15.67
C LEU A 204 -14.55 -24.65 -16.01
N GLU A 205 -13.81 -25.69 -16.38
CA GLU A 205 -14.35 -27.05 -16.58
C GLU A 205 -14.94 -27.67 -15.29
N LYS A 206 -14.45 -27.22 -14.14
CA LYS A 206 -14.81 -27.73 -12.81
C LYS A 206 -15.61 -26.72 -11.99
N ALA A 207 -16.18 -25.70 -12.64
CA ALA A 207 -16.86 -24.62 -11.95
C ALA A 207 -17.93 -25.17 -10.98
N PRO A 208 -18.05 -24.61 -9.77
CA PRO A 208 -19.05 -25.05 -8.81
C PRO A 208 -20.45 -25.03 -9.43
N VAL A 209 -21.22 -26.10 -9.22
CA VAL A 209 -22.62 -26.12 -9.62
C VAL A 209 -23.39 -25.18 -8.69
N LYS A 210 -24.24 -24.34 -9.27
CA LYS A 210 -25.11 -23.44 -8.51
C LYS A 210 -25.98 -24.29 -7.57
N LYS A 211 -25.86 -24.03 -6.26
CA LYS A 211 -26.73 -24.62 -5.22
C LYS A 211 -28.12 -24.00 -5.27
#